data_AF-A0A524J5N2-F1
#
_entry.id   AF-A0A524J5N2-F1
#
_cell.length_a   1.000
_cell.length_b   1.000
_cell.length_c   1.000
_cell.angle_alpha   90.00
_cell.angle_beta   90.00
_cell.angle_gamma   90.00
#
_symmetry.space_group_name_H-M   'P 1'
#
loop_
_entity.id
_entity.type
_entity.pdbx_description
1 polymer ?
#
loop_
_entity_poly.entity_id
_entity_poly.type
_entity_poly.pdbx_seq_one_letter_code
_entity_poly.pdbx_strand_id
1 'polypeptide(L)'
;MVFVHAHGDNVPSLKAYVPLFTGPIIGTCQCEPVTGLYNFGGFTDGDRALCISSELGAKKAHLVGFDFDNPSSKPGKILAVKRRKLHWAKHIIASISGPDFKVMDHRSRT
;
A
#
# COMPACT_ATOMS: atom_id res chain seq x y z
N MET A 1 -13.92 2.92 -7.15
CA MET A 1 -13.57 3.73 -5.97
C MET A 1 -12.05 3.81 -5.89
N VAL A 2 -11.52 4.86 -5.29
CA VAL A 2 -10.08 5.07 -5.14
C VAL A 2 -9.77 5.31 -3.68
N PHE A 3 -8.77 4.60 -3.16
CA PHE A 3 -8.26 4.84 -1.81
C PHE A 3 -7.02 5.71 -1.91
N VAL A 4 -7.00 6.81 -1.16
CA VAL A 4 -5.91 7.78 -1.18
C VAL A 4 -5.27 7.83 0.18
N HIS A 5 -3.95 7.66 0.22
CA HIS A 5 -3.17 7.75 1.44
C HIS A 5 -2.29 9.00 1.42
N ALA A 6 -2.50 9.88 2.40
CA ALA A 6 -1.72 11.10 2.55
C ALA A 6 -0.52 10.85 3.50
N HIS A 7 0.65 11.30 3.08
CA HIS A 7 1.88 11.38 3.87
C HIS A 7 2.34 12.84 3.92
N GLY A 8 3.25 13.15 4.85
CA GLY A 8 3.78 14.51 5.00
C GLY A 8 4.52 15.03 3.76
N ASP A 9 5.02 14.13 2.90
CA ASP A 9 5.85 14.46 1.74
C ASP A 9 5.12 14.34 0.39
N ASN A 10 3.87 13.88 0.35
CA ASN A 10 3.14 13.64 -0.90
C ASN A 10 2.05 14.68 -1.21
N VAL A 11 1.94 15.76 -0.43
CA VAL A 11 0.94 16.83 -0.63
C VAL A 11 0.92 17.40 -2.05
N PRO A 12 2.07 17.68 -2.73
CA PRO A 12 2.06 18.11 -4.12
C PRO A 12 1.40 17.07 -5.06
N SER A 13 1.70 15.79 -4.86
CA SER A 13 1.09 14.70 -5.63
C SER A 13 -0.42 14.60 -5.38
N LEU A 14 -0.88 14.79 -4.15
CA LEU A 14 -2.31 14.79 -3.85
C LEU A 14 -3.03 15.90 -4.62
N LYS A 15 -2.51 17.13 -4.61
CA LYS A 15 -3.08 18.25 -5.35
C LYS A 15 -3.13 18.00 -6.87
N ALA A 16 -2.12 17.30 -7.41
CA ALA A 16 -2.05 17.01 -8.84
C ALA A 16 -3.01 15.88 -9.27
N TYR A 17 -3.08 14.79 -8.50
CA TYR A 17 -3.75 13.56 -8.94
C TYR A 17 -5.14 13.36 -8.37
N VAL A 18 -5.42 13.79 -7.14
CA VAL A 18 -6.74 13.56 -6.49
C VAL A 18 -7.89 14.16 -7.31
N PRO A 19 -7.78 15.40 -7.86
CA PRO A 19 -8.84 15.98 -8.68
C PRO A 19 -9.12 15.24 -10.00
N LEU A 20 -8.22 14.35 -10.44
CA LEU A 20 -8.38 13.60 -11.69
C LEU A 20 -9.26 12.37 -11.54
N PHE A 21 -9.54 11.93 -10.30
CA PHE A 21 -10.42 10.79 -10.05
C PHE A 21 -11.88 11.23 -10.05
N THR A 22 -12.70 10.64 -10.93
CA THR A 22 -14.12 10.99 -11.09
C THR A 22 -15.07 10.14 -10.24
N GLY A 23 -14.59 9.06 -9.63
CA GLY A 23 -15.37 8.15 -8.80
C GLY A 23 -15.24 8.41 -7.29
N PRO A 24 -15.88 7.59 -6.44
CA PRO A 24 -15.77 7.73 -4.98
C PRO A 24 -14.32 7.65 -4.52
N ILE A 25 -13.92 8.61 -3.68
CA ILE A 25 -12.59 8.72 -3.08
C ILE A 25 -12.70 8.44 -1.59
N ILE A 26 -11.88 7.55 -1.08
CA ILE A 26 -11.82 7.19 0.35
C ILE A 26 -10.43 7.56 0.86
N GLY A 27 -10.39 8.48 1.82
CA GLY A 27 -9.15 8.87 2.50
C GLY A 27 -8.71 7.79 3.50
N THR A 28 -7.42 7.52 3.56
CA THR A 28 -6.83 6.53 4.47
C THR A 28 -5.72 7.12 5.32
N CYS A 29 -5.57 6.62 6.55
CA CYS A 29 -4.54 7.04 7.50
C CYS A 29 -3.78 5.86 8.10
N GLN A 30 -2.62 6.15 8.70
CA GLN A 30 -1.75 5.18 9.38
C GLN A 30 -1.90 5.21 10.90
N CYS A 31 -2.55 6.24 11.44
CA CYS A 31 -2.81 6.46 12.86
C CYS A 31 -4.30 6.28 13.17
N GLU A 32 -4.70 6.60 14.40
CA GLU A 32 -6.12 6.70 14.79
C GLU A 32 -6.85 7.61 13.78
N PRO A 33 -7.91 7.11 13.12
CA PRO A 33 -8.62 7.88 12.12
C PRO A 33 -9.34 9.07 12.75
N VAL A 34 -9.18 10.24 12.15
CA VAL A 34 -10.11 11.36 12.36
C VAL A 34 -11.33 11.18 11.44
N THR A 35 -12.42 11.90 11.74
CA THR A 35 -13.66 11.84 10.97
C THR A 35 -13.42 11.93 9.46
N GLY A 36 -13.94 10.95 8.72
CA GLY A 36 -13.84 10.88 7.25
C GLY A 36 -12.58 10.18 6.72
N LEU A 37 -11.66 9.76 7.59
CA LEU A 37 -10.55 8.87 7.22
C LEU A 37 -10.79 7.46 7.76
N TYR A 38 -10.22 6.49 7.06
CA TYR A 38 -10.31 5.09 7.43
C TYR A 38 -8.92 4.48 7.60
N ASN A 39 -8.74 3.68 8.63
CA ASN A 39 -7.55 2.88 8.83
C ASN A 39 -7.93 1.40 8.70
N PHE A 40 -7.55 0.79 7.57
CA PHE A 40 -7.80 -0.64 7.30
C PHE A 40 -6.66 -1.54 7.78
N GLY A 41 -5.69 -1.00 8.53
CA GLY A 41 -4.44 -1.69 8.85
C GLY A 41 -3.39 -1.57 7.76
N GLY A 42 -2.30 -2.32 7.91
CA GLY A 42 -1.11 -2.23 7.07
C GLY A 42 -0.06 -1.24 7.60
N PHE A 43 1.20 -1.58 7.38
CA PHE A 43 2.38 -0.87 7.86
C PHE A 43 3.10 -0.10 6.75
N THR A 44 3.20 -0.68 5.56
CA THR A 44 3.68 0.00 4.35
C THR A 44 2.52 0.27 3.40
N ASP A 45 2.73 1.07 2.35
CA ASP A 45 1.67 1.35 1.39
C ASP A 45 1.19 0.09 0.63
N GLY A 46 2.07 -0.91 0.45
CA GLY A 46 1.76 -2.14 -0.28
C GLY A 46 0.86 -3.11 0.50
N ASP A 47 1.24 -3.46 1.73
CA ASP A 47 0.39 -4.30 2.60
C ASP A 47 -0.89 -3.56 3.01
N ARG A 48 -0.86 -2.22 3.16
CA ARG A 48 -2.09 -1.42 3.33
C ARG A 48 -3.06 -1.62 2.15
N ALA A 49 -2.56 -1.60 0.91
CA ALA A 49 -3.40 -1.85 -0.25
C ALA A 49 -4.02 -3.26 -0.24
N LEU A 50 -3.30 -4.26 0.27
CA LEU A 50 -3.85 -5.62 0.46
C LEU A 50 -4.87 -5.68 1.60
N CYS A 51 -4.63 -5.02 2.73
CA CYS A 51 -5.61 -4.93 3.81
C CYS A 51 -6.92 -4.30 3.32
N ILE A 52 -6.85 -3.18 2.61
CA ILE A 52 -8.03 -2.54 1.98
C ILE A 52 -8.73 -3.54 1.05
N SER A 53 -7.98 -4.22 0.18
CA SER A 53 -8.55 -5.18 -0.77
C SER A 53 -9.23 -6.35 -0.06
N SER A 54 -8.64 -6.83 1.04
CA SER A 54 -9.16 -7.88 1.90
C SER A 54 -10.50 -7.49 2.53
N GLU A 55 -10.56 -6.30 3.14
CA GLU A 55 -11.76 -5.75 3.78
C GLU A 55 -12.92 -5.55 2.80
N LEU A 56 -12.60 -5.28 1.53
CA LEU A 56 -13.59 -5.19 0.45
C LEU A 56 -14.01 -6.54 -0.13
N GLY A 57 -13.47 -7.66 0.37
CA GLY A 57 -13.76 -9.00 -0.14
C GLY A 57 -13.24 -9.22 -1.56
N ALA A 58 -12.15 -8.56 -1.95
CA ALA A 58 -11.52 -8.79 -3.24
C ALA A 58 -11.09 -10.26 -3.36
N LYS A 59 -11.34 -10.88 -4.51
CA LYS A 59 -10.90 -12.27 -4.78
C LYS A 59 -9.45 -12.35 -5.22
N LYS A 60 -8.93 -11.31 -5.87
CA LYS A 60 -7.58 -11.25 -6.44
C LYS A 60 -6.97 -9.86 -6.25
N ALA A 61 -5.66 -9.83 -6.04
CA ALA A 61 -4.89 -8.58 -5.97
C ALA A 61 -3.52 -8.72 -6.65
N HIS A 62 -3.00 -7.62 -7.17
CA HIS A 62 -1.67 -7.57 -7.79
C HIS A 62 -0.83 -6.49 -7.13
N LEU A 63 0.26 -6.89 -6.49
CA LEU A 63 1.26 -5.97 -5.93
C LEU A 63 2.34 -5.74 -6.98
N VAL A 64 2.34 -4.56 -7.61
CA VAL A 64 3.31 -4.19 -8.63
C VAL A 64 4.48 -3.42 -8.00
N GLY A 65 5.72 -3.78 -8.36
CA GLY A 65 6.93 -3.08 -7.90
C GLY A 65 7.28 -3.36 -6.44
N PHE A 66 6.76 -4.47 -5.90
CA PHE A 66 7.08 -4.95 -4.57
C PHE A 66 8.10 -6.09 -4.66
N ASP A 67 9.09 -6.10 -3.78
CA ASP A 67 10.00 -7.24 -3.62
C ASP A 67 10.30 -7.38 -2.13
N PHE A 68 9.80 -8.47 -1.56
CA PHE A 68 9.95 -8.71 -0.13
C PHE A 68 11.30 -9.36 0.23
N ASP A 69 11.96 -10.00 -0.72
CA ASP A 69 13.18 -10.78 -0.48
C ASP A 69 14.43 -9.97 -0.87
N ASN A 70 14.37 -9.24 -1.98
CA ASN A 70 15.45 -8.40 -2.50
C ASN A 70 15.03 -6.94 -2.62
N PRO A 71 14.78 -6.23 -1.49
CA PRO A 71 14.43 -4.83 -1.55
C PRO A 71 15.52 -3.98 -2.20
N SER A 72 15.11 -3.17 -3.19
CA SER A 72 16.02 -2.20 -3.82
C SER A 72 16.61 -1.22 -2.80
N SER A 73 17.91 -0.94 -2.92
CA SER A 73 18.56 0.14 -2.19
C SER A 73 18.11 1.49 -2.76
N LYS A 74 17.99 2.49 -1.89
CA LYS A 74 17.73 3.89 -2.27
C LYS A 74 18.80 4.76 -1.62
N PRO A 75 19.41 5.71 -2.35
CA PRO A 75 20.34 6.67 -1.75
C PRO A 75 19.72 7.37 -0.54
N GLY A 76 20.49 7.52 0.53
CA GLY A 76 20.02 8.16 1.77
C GLY A 76 19.06 7.32 2.62
N LYS A 77 18.84 6.04 2.30
CA LYS A 77 18.01 5.12 3.11
C LYS A 77 18.81 3.88 3.54
N ILE A 78 18.63 3.48 4.78
CA ILE A 78 19.28 2.29 5.35
C ILE A 78 18.52 1.03 4.88
N LEU A 79 19.20 0.17 4.11
CA LEU A 79 18.60 -1.05 3.56
C LEU A 79 18.06 -1.99 4.65
N ALA A 80 18.76 -2.10 5.79
CA ALA A 80 18.33 -2.91 6.92
C ALA A 80 16.97 -2.46 7.49
N VAL A 81 16.70 -1.14 7.54
CA VAL A 81 15.40 -0.63 7.95
C VAL A 81 14.33 -1.05 6.96
N LYS A 82 14.58 -0.90 5.65
CA LYS A 82 13.63 -1.34 4.61
C LYS A 82 13.32 -2.83 4.70
N ARG A 83 14.33 -3.69 4.93
CA ARG A 83 14.14 -5.12 5.16
C ARG A 83 13.24 -5.40 6.37
N ARG A 84 13.48 -4.73 7.50
CA ARG A 84 12.61 -4.86 8.70
C ARG A 84 11.17 -4.41 8.42
N LYS A 85 10.98 -3.33 7.66
CA LYS A 85 9.65 -2.87 7.25
C LYS A 85 8.91 -3.92 6.42
N LEU A 86 9.60 -4.52 5.45
CA LEU A 86 9.01 -5.54 4.58
C LEU A 86 8.76 -6.87 5.31
N HIS A 87 9.59 -7.19 6.30
CA HIS A 87 9.33 -8.34 7.17
C HIS A 87 8.01 -8.18 7.94
N TRP A 88 7.74 -7.01 8.51
CA TRP A 88 6.45 -6.72 9.13
C TRP A 88 5.29 -6.73 8.13
N ALA A 89 5.50 -6.19 6.93
CA ALA A 89 4.49 -6.26 5.87
C ALA A 89 4.13 -7.72 5.52
N LYS A 90 5.10 -8.63 5.43
CA LYS A 90 4.83 -10.07 5.24
C LYS A 90 3.97 -10.65 6.35
N HIS A 91 4.28 -10.34 7.61
CA HIS A 91 3.51 -10.83 8.77
C HIS A 91 2.07 -10.32 8.75
N ILE A 92 1.86 -9.04 8.43
CA ILE A 92 0.52 -8.46 8.32
C ILE A 92 -0.25 -9.16 7.19
N ILE A 93 0.36 -9.32 6.02
CA ILE A 93 -0.28 -9.99 4.88
C ILE A 93 -0.61 -11.46 5.20
N ALA A 94 0.23 -12.16 5.96
CA ALA A 94 -0.05 -13.53 6.39
C ALA A 94 -1.21 -13.61 7.39
N SER A 95 -1.53 -12.51 8.08
CA SER A 95 -2.59 -12.44 9.10
C SER A 95 -3.98 -12.07 8.54
N ILE A 96 -4.06 -11.58 7.30
CA ILE A 96 -5.33 -11.21 6.69
C ILE A 96 -5.96 -12.39 5.92
N SER A 97 -7.26 -12.59 6.11
CA SER A 97 -8.07 -13.50 5.29
C SER A 97 -8.49 -12.74 4.02
N GLY A 98 -7.64 -12.79 3.00
CA GLY A 98 -7.72 -11.85 1.88
C GLY A 98 -7.62 -12.45 0.49
N PRO A 99 -7.55 -11.61 -0.55
CA PRO A 99 -7.44 -12.04 -1.94
C PRO A 99 -6.21 -12.92 -2.16
N ASP A 100 -6.33 -13.88 -3.09
CA ASP A 100 -5.16 -14.47 -3.72
C ASP A 100 -4.37 -13.34 -4.40
N PHE A 101 -3.20 -13.01 -3.86
CA PHE A 101 -2.39 -11.93 -4.40
C PHE A 101 -1.14 -12.46 -5.10
N LYS A 102 -0.70 -11.72 -6.12
CA LYS A 102 0.57 -11.96 -6.81
C LYS A 102 1.43 -10.72 -6.74
N VAL A 103 2.71 -10.92 -6.44
CA VAL A 103 3.73 -9.89 -6.62
C VAL A 103 4.15 -9.92 -8.08
N MET A 104 4.02 -8.81 -8.78
CA MET A 104 4.39 -8.67 -10.18
C MET A 104 5.67 -7.87 -10.30
N ASP A 105 6.62 -8.44 -11.04
CA ASP A 105 7.83 -7.72 -11.39
C ASP A 105 7.51 -6.67 -12.47
N HIS A 106 8.14 -5.50 -12.37
CA HIS A 106 8.10 -4.43 -13.36
C HIS A 106 8.57 -4.88 -14.76
N ARG A 107 9.22 -6.05 -14.86
CA ARG A 107 9.76 -6.64 -16.10
C ARG A 107 8.85 -7.69 -16.75
N SER A 108 7.78 -8.12 -16.09
CA SER A 108 6.83 -9.11 -16.63
C SER A 108 5.71 -8.47 -17.45
N ARG A 109 6.09 -7.63 -18.42
CA ARG A 109 5.24 -7.27 -19.57
C ARG A 109 5.85 -7.92 -20.82
N THR A 110 5.38 -9.12 -21.13
CA THR A 110 5.41 -9.72 -22.47
C THR A 110 3.99 -10.12 -22.80
#